data_AF-A0AAJ2LSV3-F1
#
_entry.id   AF-A0AAJ2LSV3-F1
#
_cell.length_a   1.000
_cell.length_b   1.000
_cell.length_c   1.000
_cell.angle_alpha   90.00
_cell.angle_beta   90.00
_cell.angle_gamma   90.00
#
_symmetry.space_group_name_H-M   'P 1'
#
loop_
_entity.id
_entity.type
_entity.pdbx_description
1 polymer ?
#
loop_
_entity_poly.entity_id
_entity_poly.type
_entity_poly.pdbx_seq_one_letter_code
_entity_poly.pdbx_strand_id
1 'polypeptide(L)'
;IKSRNVIAHIRKATQGKVELENNHPFMRELWGRHWIFAHNGDLKEYWPHLTGQFMPVGTTDSERAYCYILQELRRRFGQDEPSSAQIFDFLAEVSPTIAE
;
A
#
# COMPACT_ATOMS: atom_id res chain seq x y z
N ILE A 1 -21.08 3.17 -15.06
CA ILE A 1 -20.51 2.52 -13.86
C ILE A 1 -21.01 3.29 -12.65
N LYS A 2 -21.66 2.65 -11.67
CA LYS A 2 -22.02 3.25 -10.37
C LYS A 2 -21.22 2.52 -9.29
N SER A 3 -20.40 3.25 -8.53
CA SER A 3 -19.65 2.73 -7.38
C SER A 3 -19.88 3.64 -6.18
N ARG A 4 -19.85 3.10 -4.96
CA ARG A 4 -19.98 3.90 -3.72
C ARG A 4 -18.69 4.62 -3.34
N ASN A 5 -17.54 4.12 -3.80
CA ASN A 5 -16.23 4.73 -3.60
C ASN A 5 -15.45 4.63 -4.93
N VAL A 6 -14.87 5.75 -5.36
CA VAL A 6 -14.02 5.82 -6.56
C VAL A 6 -12.72 6.48 -6.14
N ILE A 7 -11.60 5.80 -6.38
CA ILE A 7 -10.26 6.34 -6.18
C ILE A 7 -9.64 6.52 -7.56
N ALA A 8 -9.34 7.76 -7.92
CA ALA A 8 -8.62 8.10 -9.14
C ALA A 8 -7.34 8.84 -8.74
N HIS A 9 -6.21 8.42 -9.28
CA HIS A 9 -4.91 9.03 -9.02
C HIS A 9 -4.29 9.46 -10.36
N ILE A 10 -4.15 10.78 -10.56
CA ILE A 10 -3.49 11.34 -11.73
C ILE A 10 -2.01 11.50 -11.40
N ARG A 11 -1.16 10.66 -12.00
CA ARG A 11 0.27 10.62 -11.71
C ARG A 11 1.08 11.55 -12.62
N LYS A 12 1.98 12.35 -12.05
CA LYS A 12 3.14 12.93 -12.72
C LYS A 12 4.35 12.02 -12.39
N ALA A 13 4.93 11.34 -13.37
CA ALA A 13 5.96 10.33 -13.11
C ALA A 13 7.29 11.00 -12.66
N THR A 14 7.52 11.06 -11.35
CA THR A 14 8.76 11.57 -10.72
C THR A 14 9.79 10.47 -10.44
N GLN A 15 9.36 9.23 -10.22
CA GLN A 15 10.21 8.05 -9.99
C GLN A 15 9.69 6.82 -10.74
N GLY A 16 10.57 5.97 -11.29
CA GLY A 16 10.21 4.74 -12.01
C GLY A 16 9.77 4.94 -13.47
N LYS A 17 9.85 3.88 -14.29
CA LYS A 17 9.45 3.93 -15.71
C LYS A 17 7.93 4.15 -15.84
N VAL A 18 7.52 4.79 -16.94
CA VAL A 18 6.11 4.98 -17.31
C VAL A 18 5.56 3.65 -17.81
N GLU A 19 5.18 2.80 -16.88
CA GLU A 19 4.65 1.46 -17.13
C GLU A 19 3.37 1.25 -16.31
N LEU A 20 2.47 0.40 -16.81
CA LEU A 20 1.11 0.26 -16.28
C LEU A 20 1.11 -0.22 -14.82
N GLU A 21 2.06 -1.07 -14.46
CA GLU A 21 2.29 -1.58 -13.11
C GLU A 21 2.66 -0.50 -12.09
N ASN A 22 3.22 0.63 -12.54
CA ASN A 22 3.63 1.72 -11.65
C ASN A 22 2.52 2.76 -11.44
N ASN A 23 1.33 2.53 -11.99
CA ASN A 23 0.19 3.44 -11.85
C ASN A 23 -0.70 3.06 -10.67
N HIS A 24 -0.99 4.06 -9.85
CA HIS A 24 -1.99 3.95 -8.80
C HIS A 24 -3.41 3.91 -9.41
N PRO A 25 -4.38 3.34 -8.67
CA PRO A 25 -4.20 2.72 -7.36
C PRO A 25 -3.61 1.31 -7.45
N PHE A 26 -2.78 0.96 -6.46
CA PHE A 26 -2.38 -0.43 -6.26
C PHE A 26 -3.52 -1.22 -5.64
N MET A 27 -3.66 -2.49 -6.04
CA MET A 27 -4.69 -3.38 -5.51
C MET A 27 -4.08 -4.72 -5.14
N ARG A 28 -4.33 -5.20 -3.92
CA ARG A 28 -3.94 -6.54 -3.45
C ARG A 28 -5.02 -7.16 -2.60
N GLU A 29 -5.02 -8.48 -2.54
CA GLU A 29 -5.94 -9.25 -1.70
C GLU A 29 -5.37 -9.43 -0.29
N LEU A 30 -6.18 -9.15 0.72
CA LEU A 30 -5.93 -9.49 2.12
C LEU A 30 -7.28 -9.76 2.83
N TRP A 31 -7.36 -10.90 3.51
CA TRP A 31 -8.55 -11.40 4.24
C TRP A 31 -9.82 -11.57 3.37
N GLY A 32 -9.65 -12.05 2.14
CA GLY A 32 -10.73 -12.24 1.17
C GLY A 32 -11.22 -10.94 0.53
N ARG A 33 -10.52 -9.82 0.72
CA ARG A 33 -10.95 -8.49 0.26
C ARG A 33 -9.89 -7.82 -0.59
N HIS A 34 -10.34 -7.03 -1.56
CA HIS A 34 -9.47 -6.16 -2.33
C HIS A 34 -9.18 -4.89 -1.52
N TRP A 35 -7.92 -4.73 -1.15
CA TRP A 35 -7.39 -3.50 -0.58
C TRP A 35 -6.88 -2.62 -1.71
N ILE A 36 -7.13 -1.32 -1.61
CA ILE A 36 -6.79 -0.35 -2.63
C ILE A 36 -5.94 0.75 -1.98
N PHE A 37 -4.81 1.08 -2.58
CA PHE A 37 -3.86 2.04 -2.04
C PHE A 37 -3.46 3.09 -3.06
N ALA A 38 -3.42 4.34 -2.61
CA ALA A 38 -2.93 5.48 -3.35
C ALA A 38 -2.06 6.34 -2.42
N HIS A 39 -0.86 6.69 -2.88
CA HIS A 39 0.09 7.51 -2.14
C HIS A 39 0.46 8.75 -2.96
N ASN A 40 0.35 9.93 -2.33
CA ASN A 40 0.77 11.21 -2.89
C ASN A 40 2.03 11.66 -2.15
N GLY A 41 3.19 11.50 -2.80
CA GLY A 41 4.47 11.84 -2.19
C GLY A 41 5.61 11.13 -2.90
N ASP A 42 6.81 11.28 -2.34
CA ASP A 42 8.04 10.64 -2.78
C ASP A 42 8.77 10.17 -1.52
N LEU A 43 8.98 8.86 -1.38
CA LEU A 43 9.70 8.25 -0.26
C LEU A 43 11.14 7.99 -0.70
N LYS A 44 12.06 8.84 -0.25
CA LYS A 44 13.47 8.78 -0.67
C LYS A 44 14.18 7.63 0.03
N GLU A 45 14.90 6.83 -0.74
CA GLU A 45 15.70 5.71 -0.22
C GLU A 45 14.88 4.71 0.62
N TYR A 46 13.57 4.61 0.35
CA TYR A 46 12.67 3.74 1.08
C TYR A 46 12.74 2.29 0.58
N TRP A 47 13.40 1.45 1.38
CA TRP A 47 13.65 0.03 1.12
C TRP A 47 13.32 -0.84 2.34
N PRO A 48 12.03 -0.98 2.69
CA PRO A 48 11.62 -1.78 3.82
C PRO A 48 11.96 -3.25 3.58
N HIS A 49 12.24 -3.99 4.66
CA HIS A 49 12.40 -5.43 4.57
C HIS A 49 11.05 -6.11 4.32
N LEU A 50 10.95 -6.84 3.20
CA LEU A 50 9.77 -7.59 2.82
C LEU A 50 10.02 -9.10 2.95
N THR A 51 9.07 -9.82 3.55
CA THR A 51 9.16 -11.25 3.86
C THR A 51 8.72 -12.15 2.70
N GLY A 52 8.29 -11.57 1.58
CA GLY A 52 7.91 -12.29 0.37
C GLY A 52 6.41 -12.51 0.17
N GLN A 53 5.58 -12.34 1.20
CA GLN A 53 4.12 -12.51 1.06
C GLN A 53 3.47 -11.41 0.23
N PHE A 54 3.96 -10.18 0.35
CA PHE A 54 3.58 -9.05 -0.48
C PHE A 54 4.86 -8.48 -1.07
N MET A 55 5.09 -8.73 -2.36
CA MET A 55 6.24 -8.21 -3.10
C MET A 55 5.78 -7.25 -4.18
N PRO A 56 6.40 -6.06 -4.32
CA PRO A 56 6.07 -5.12 -5.39
C PRO A 56 6.26 -5.79 -6.76
N VAL A 57 5.35 -5.51 -7.69
CA VAL A 57 5.49 -5.94 -9.08
C VAL A 57 6.36 -4.95 -9.83
N GLY A 58 6.11 -3.66 -9.64
CA GLY A 58 6.88 -2.58 -10.23
C GLY A 58 8.01 -2.11 -9.34
N THR A 59 8.53 -0.91 -9.66
CA THR A 59 9.75 -0.38 -9.04
C THR A 59 9.49 0.85 -8.16
N THR A 60 8.23 1.24 -7.97
CA THR A 60 7.91 2.45 -7.17
C THR A 60 8.10 2.23 -5.68
N ASP A 61 8.53 3.29 -5.02
CA ASP A 61 8.53 3.47 -3.57
C ASP A 61 7.12 3.32 -2.98
N SER A 62 6.10 3.89 -3.61
CA SER A 62 4.70 3.76 -3.17
C SER A 62 4.22 2.30 -3.14
N GLU A 63 4.59 1.48 -4.12
CA GLU A 63 4.21 0.06 -4.08
C GLU A 63 4.95 -0.70 -2.98
N ARG A 64 6.23 -0.37 -2.73
CA ARG A 64 6.99 -0.93 -1.61
C ARG A 64 6.34 -0.59 -0.27
N ALA A 65 5.93 0.66 -0.07
CA ALA A 65 5.20 1.09 1.12
C ALA A 65 3.88 0.33 1.27
N TYR A 66 3.14 0.15 0.19
CA TYR A 66 1.90 -0.63 0.22
C TYR A 66 2.13 -2.09 0.63
N CYS A 67 3.14 -2.74 0.05
CA CYS A 67 3.50 -4.11 0.41
C CYS A 67 3.92 -4.23 1.88
N TYR A 68 4.68 -3.26 2.38
CA TYR A 68 5.08 -3.20 3.78
C TYR A 68 3.88 -3.04 4.73
N ILE A 69 2.95 -2.12 4.43
CA ILE A 69 1.72 -1.94 5.22
C ILE A 69 0.93 -3.24 5.32
N LEU A 70 0.73 -3.95 4.20
CA LEU A 70 0.00 -5.22 4.19
C LEU A 70 0.72 -6.33 4.95
N GLN A 71 2.06 -6.38 4.84
CA GLN A 71 2.87 -7.30 5.62
C GLN A 71 2.68 -7.05 7.12
N GLU A 72 2.78 -5.80 7.56
CA GLU A 72 2.67 -5.45 8.97
C GLU A 72 1.24 -5.68 9.51
N LEU A 73 0.21 -5.44 8.70
CA LEU A 73 -1.17 -5.83 9.01
C LEU A 73 -1.27 -7.35 9.23
N ARG A 74 -0.74 -8.14 8.30
CA ARG A 74 -0.76 -9.60 8.39
C ARG A 74 0.06 -10.10 9.58
N ARG A 75 1.20 -9.48 9.87
CA ARG A 75 2.05 -9.82 11.02
C ARG A 75 1.33 -9.57 12.34
N ARG A 76 0.59 -8.46 12.45
CA ARG A 76 -0.10 -8.07 13.69
C ARG A 76 -1.40 -8.83 13.93
N PHE A 77 -2.22 -9.03 12.89
CA PHE A 77 -3.58 -9.56 13.03
C PHE A 77 -3.73 -10.99 12.46
N GLY A 78 -2.71 -11.53 11.80
CA GLY A 78 -2.70 -12.90 11.32
C GLY A 78 -3.75 -13.16 10.23
N GLN A 79 -4.54 -14.22 10.42
CA GLN A 79 -5.56 -14.63 9.45
C GLN A 79 -6.91 -13.94 9.65
N ASP A 80 -7.11 -13.28 10.79
CA ASP A 80 -8.38 -12.69 11.16
C ASP A 80 -8.41 -11.20 10.79
N GLU A 81 -9.45 -10.77 10.07
CA GLU A 81 -9.66 -9.36 9.73
C GLU A 81 -10.00 -8.58 11.02
N PRO A 82 -9.18 -7.61 11.44
CA PRO A 82 -9.47 -6.75 12.57
C PRO A 82 -10.58 -5.76 12.25
N SER A 83 -11.15 -5.14 13.29
CA SER A 83 -12.12 -4.07 13.12
C SER A 83 -11.50 -2.85 12.44
N SER A 84 -12.33 -2.03 11.78
CA SER A 84 -11.88 -0.78 11.16
C SER A 84 -11.15 0.13 12.14
N ALA A 85 -11.59 0.20 13.41
CA ALA A 85 -10.92 1.01 14.44
C ALA A 85 -9.48 0.54 14.67
N GLN A 86 -9.26 -0.77 14.81
CA GLN A 86 -7.93 -1.35 14.97
C GLN A 86 -7.05 -1.14 13.73
N ILE A 87 -7.64 -1.14 12.53
CA ILE A 87 -6.92 -0.80 11.28
C ILE A 87 -6.48 0.66 11.33
N PHE A 88 -7.36 1.58 11.72
CA PHE A 88 -7.00 3.00 11.84
C PHE A 88 -5.90 3.23 12.87
N ASP A 89 -6.00 2.62 14.05
CA ASP A 89 -4.98 2.71 15.10
C ASP A 89 -3.63 2.19 14.61
N PHE A 90 -3.65 1.04 13.91
CA PHE A 90 -2.45 0.47 13.30
C PHE A 90 -1.85 1.40 12.24
N LEU A 91 -2.68 1.97 11.35
CA LEU A 91 -2.19 2.88 10.31
C LEU A 91 -1.58 4.15 10.91
N ALA A 92 -2.17 4.68 11.99
CA ALA A 92 -1.62 5.82 12.71
C ALA A 92 -0.25 5.52 13.33
N GLU A 93 -0.01 4.28 13.77
CA GLU A 93 1.28 3.82 14.30
C GLU A 93 2.34 3.61 13.21
N VAL A 94 1.96 3.02 12.07
CA VAL A 94 2.90 2.63 11.01
C VAL A 94 3.21 3.77 10.04
N SER A 95 2.24 4.62 9.70
CA SER A 95 2.43 5.67 8.69
C SER A 95 3.62 6.62 8.97
N PRO A 96 3.90 7.03 10.23
CA PRO A 96 5.07 7.84 10.54
C PRO A 96 6.40 7.19 10.17
N THR A 97 6.51 5.86 10.25
CA THR A 97 7.73 5.12 9.89
C THR A 97 7.98 5.01 8.39
N ILE A 98 6.98 5.40 7.58
CA ILE A 98 7.04 5.34 6.11
C ILE A 98 7.38 6.72 5.54
N ALA A 99 6.94 7.80 6.21
CA ALA A 99 7.00 9.17 5.70
C ALA A 99 8.25 9.97 6.16
N GLU A 100 9.23 9.32 6.78
CA GLU A 100 10.52 9.95 7.14
C GLU A 100 11.45 10.17 5.92
#